data_AF-A0A9P6JM13-F1
#
_entry.id   AF-A0A9P6JM13-F1
#
_cell.length_a   1.000
_cell.length_b   1.000
_cell.length_c   1.000
_cell.angle_alpha   90.00
_cell.angle_beta   90.00
_cell.angle_gamma   90.00
#
_symmetry.space_group_name_H-M   'P 1'
#
loop_
_entity.id
_entity.type
_entity.pdbx_description
1 polymer ?
#
loop_
_entity_poly.entity_id
_entity_poly.type
_entity_poly.pdbx_seq_one_letter_code
_entity_poly.pdbx_strand_id
1 'polypeptide(L)' 'CAQCTRADPVWRCRECMQTHIFCNTCFFNVHQYSPFHRVECWNGSSFEDGQLWRVGVKLQTGHDGHIRKKTIGLLQP' A
#
# COMPACT_ATOMS: atom_id res chain seq x y z
N CYS A 1 -12.74 5.75 2.33
CA CYS A 1 -11.78 5.03 1.45
C CYS A 1 -12.55 4.55 0.23
N ALA A 2 -11.95 4.51 -0.97
CA ALA A 2 -12.70 4.09 -2.17
C ALA A 2 -13.12 2.61 -2.20
N GLN A 3 -12.49 1.75 -1.39
CA GLN A 3 -12.80 0.30 -1.34
C GLN A 3 -13.44 -0.16 -0.02
N CYS A 4 -13.42 0.66 1.03
CA CYS A 4 -14.01 0.32 2.31
C CYS A 4 -14.57 1.55 3.03
N THR A 5 -15.33 1.33 4.10
CA THR A 5 -16.02 2.39 4.86
C THR A 5 -15.13 3.17 5.82
N ARG A 6 -13.81 2.96 5.82
CA ARG A 6 -12.89 3.74 6.66
C ARG A 6 -12.84 5.21 6.27
N ALA A 7 -12.92 6.08 7.28
CA ALA A 7 -13.00 7.53 7.15
C ALA A 7 -11.63 8.23 6.96
N ASP A 8 -10.52 7.50 7.07
CA ASP A 8 -9.14 8.01 7.03
C ASP A 8 -8.33 7.57 5.78
N PRO A 9 -8.86 7.69 4.54
CA PRO A 9 -8.04 7.43 3.37
C PRO A 9 -7.01 8.55 3.18
N VAL A 10 -5.73 8.19 3.14
CA VAL A 10 -4.62 9.14 3.02
C VAL A 10 -3.70 8.85 1.84
N TRP A 11 -3.89 7.73 1.15
CA TRP A 11 -3.01 7.31 0.06
C TRP A 11 -3.68 7.41 -1.30
N ARG A 12 -2.96 7.93 -2.29
CA ARG A 12 -3.38 7.88 -3.69
C ARG A 12 -2.22 7.45 -4.58
N CYS A 13 -2.55 6.91 -5.74
CA CYS A 13 -1.58 6.55 -6.76
C CYS A 13 -1.69 7.52 -7.93
N ARG A 14 -0.54 7.91 -8.50
CA ARG A 14 -0.49 8.83 -9.64
C ARG A 14 -0.48 8.13 -11.00
N GLU A 15 -0.22 6.82 -10.99
CA GLU A 15 -0.08 6.02 -12.21
C GLU A 15 -1.29 5.13 -12.49
N CYS A 16 -2.13 4.87 -11.47
CA CYS A 16 -3.42 4.20 -11.70
C CYS A 16 -4.37 5.11 -12.49
N MET A 17 -5.10 4.53 -13.43
CA MET A 17 -6.12 5.27 -14.22
C MET A 17 -7.24 5.88 -13.37
N GLN A 18 -7.46 5.36 -12.16
CA GLN A 18 -8.40 5.90 -11.20
C GLN A 18 -7.67 6.63 -10.06
N THR A 19 -7.90 7.93 -9.96
CA THR A 19 -7.43 8.81 -8.89
C THR A 19 -8.30 8.68 -7.63
N HIS A 20 -8.33 7.49 -7.05
CA HIS A 20 -9.02 7.21 -5.80
C HIS A 20 -8.07 7.34 -4.59
N ILE A 21 -8.65 7.68 -3.43
CA ILE A 21 -7.92 7.74 -2.16
C ILE A 21 -8.29 6.53 -1.29
N PHE A 22 -7.28 5.86 -0.75
CA PHE A 22 -7.38 4.61 -0.01
C PHE A 22 -6.81 4.73 1.40
N CYS A 23 -7.33 3.92 2.32
CA CYS A 23 -6.67 3.68 3.61
C CYS A 23 -5.43 2.78 3.40
N ASN A 24 -4.54 2.72 4.38
CA ASN A 24 -3.30 1.91 4.32
C ASN A 24 -3.54 0.47 3.82
N THR A 25 -4.56 -0.21 4.37
CA THR A 25 -4.85 -1.62 4.05
C THR A 25 -5.33 -1.80 2.61
N CYS A 26 -6.30 -1.01 2.16
CA CYS A 26 -6.79 -1.08 0.78
C CYS A 26 -5.70 -0.67 -0.20
N PHE A 27 -4.90 0.35 0.14
CA PHE A 27 -3.80 0.80 -0.70
C PHE A 27 -2.75 -0.29 -0.91
N PHE A 28 -2.33 -0.97 0.16
CA PHE A 28 -1.45 -2.14 0.08
C PHE A 28 -2.04 -3.23 -0.82
N ASN A 29 -3.30 -3.61 -0.61
CA ASN A 29 -3.91 -4.71 -1.37
C ASN A 29 -3.90 -4.46 -2.88
N VAL A 30 -4.11 -3.20 -3.29
CA VAL A 30 -4.10 -2.79 -4.70
C VAL A 30 -2.68 -2.70 -5.27
N HIS A 31 -1.69 -2.27 -4.47
CA HIS A 31 -0.33 -1.95 -4.97
C HIS A 31 0.75 -2.99 -4.62
N GLN A 32 0.42 -4.06 -3.89
CA GLN A 32 1.41 -5.07 -3.48
C GLN A 32 2.14 -5.75 -4.66
N TYR A 33 1.53 -5.76 -5.85
CA TYR A 33 2.10 -6.31 -7.08
C TYR A 33 2.61 -5.25 -8.05
N SER A 34 2.56 -3.97 -7.68
CA SER A 34 3.01 -2.84 -8.49
C SER A 34 3.95 -1.94 -7.68
N PRO A 35 5.13 -2.45 -7.25
CA PRO A 35 6.02 -1.77 -6.32
C PRO A 35 6.71 -0.52 -6.89
N PHE A 36 6.56 -0.26 -8.19
CA PHE A 36 7.21 0.85 -8.90
C PHE A 36 6.29 2.04 -9.15
N HIS A 37 5.00 1.95 -8.82
CA HIS A 37 4.09 3.09 -8.97
C HIS A 37 4.49 4.23 -8.03
N ARG A 38 4.40 5.45 -8.54
CA ARG A 38 4.51 6.71 -7.81
C ARG A 38 3.23 6.93 -7.04
N VAL A 39 3.39 7.02 -5.74
CA VAL A 39 2.30 7.16 -4.78
C VAL A 39 2.49 8.43 -3.98
N GLU A 40 1.40 8.93 -3.44
CA GLU A 40 1.42 10.11 -2.56
C GLU A 40 0.63 9.82 -1.29
N CYS A 41 1.07 10.44 -0.20
CA CYS A 41 0.39 10.39 1.10
C CYS A 41 -0.08 11.80 1.47
N TRP A 42 -1.28 11.89 2.05
CA TRP A 42 -1.76 13.12 2.67
C TRP A 42 -1.02 13.36 3.99
N ASN A 43 -0.43 14.54 4.14
CA ASN A 43 0.31 14.94 5.35
C ASN A 43 -0.51 15.84 6.30
N GLY A 44 -1.77 16.14 5.97
CA GLY A 44 -2.61 17.09 6.70
C GLY A 44 -2.91 18.36 5.92
N SER A 45 -2.02 18.74 4.99
CA SER A 45 -2.12 19.99 4.22
C SER A 45 -2.05 19.77 2.71
N SER A 46 -1.22 18.83 2.25
CA SER A 46 -1.07 18.50 0.84
C SER A 46 -0.73 17.03 0.64
N PHE A 47 -0.77 16.59 -0.63
CA PHE A 47 -0.21 15.32 -1.05
C PHE A 47 1.29 15.50 -1.30
N GLU A 48 2.09 14.66 -0.66
CA GLU A 48 3.53 14.57 -0.83
C GLU A 48 3.94 13.20 -1.37
N ASP A 49 5.12 13.11 -1.97
CA ASP A 49 5.67 11.85 -2.45
C ASP A 49 5.71 10.81 -1.33
N GLY A 50 5.04 9.70 -1.59
CA GLY A 50 4.87 8.59 -0.68
C GLY A 50 5.81 7.43 -1.01
N GLN A 51 6.11 6.62 0.01
CA GLN A 51 6.92 5.42 -0.15
C GLN A 51 6.07 4.19 0.16
N LEU A 52 5.95 3.28 -0.81
CA LEU A 52 5.09 2.10 -0.75
C LEU A 52 5.40 1.15 0.43
N TRP A 53 6.64 1.13 0.93
CA TRP A 53 6.98 0.34 2.12
C TRP A 53 6.29 0.83 3.39
N ARG A 54 5.85 2.10 3.47
CA ARG A 54 5.08 2.64 4.61
C ARG A 54 3.74 1.94 4.79
N VAL A 55 3.16 1.42 3.70
CA VAL A 55 1.94 0.58 3.75
C VAL A 55 2.25 -0.92 3.72
N GLY A 56 3.53 -1.31 3.80
CA GLY A 56 3.96 -2.70 3.88
C GLY A 56 4.24 -3.38 2.53
N VAL A 57 4.21 -2.65 1.40
CA VAL A 57 4.64 -3.22 0.11
C VAL A 57 6.14 -3.45 0.14
N LYS A 58 6.56 -4.65 -0.27
CA LYS A 58 7.96 -5.05 -0.30
C LYS A 58 8.31 -5.52 -1.71
N LEU A 59 9.45 -5.08 -2.22
CA LEU A 59 10.00 -5.63 -3.45
C LEU A 59 10.45 -7.08 -3.19
N GLN A 60 9.79 -8.05 -3.82
CA GLN A 60 10.21 -9.44 -3.79
C GLN A 60 11.03 -9.71 -5.07
N THR A 61 12.29 -10.10 -4.93
CA THR A 61 13.17 -10.49 -6.04
C THR A 61 13.08 -11.99 -6.36
N GLY A 62 11.94 -12.63 -6.01
CA GLY A 62 11.66 -14.05 -6.27
C GLY A 62 10.70 -14.23 -7.44
N HIS A 63 10.69 -15.42 -8.03
CA HIS A 63 10.07 -15.74 -9.31
C HIS A 63 8.54 -15.48 -9.41
N ASP A 64 7.83 -15.37 -8.28
CA ASP A 64 6.36 -15.41 -8.29
C ASP A 64 5.66 -14.13 -7.79
N GLY A 65 6.38 -13.05 -7.44
CA GLY A 65 5.79 -11.76 -7.04
C GLY A 65 4.86 -11.76 -5.81
N HIS A 66 4.63 -12.91 -5.17
CA HIS A 66 3.77 -13.05 -3.99
C HIS A 66 4.44 -12.53 -2.72
N ILE A 67 3.73 -11.66 -1.98
CA ILE A 67 4.14 -11.26 -0.63
C ILE A 67 3.88 -12.44 0.32
N ARG A 68 4.95 -13.13 0.76
CA ARG A 68 4.85 -14.07 1.89
C ARG A 68 4.51 -13.26 3.15
N LYS A 69 3.29 -13.42 3.66
CA LYS A 69 2.90 -12.93 4.98
C LYS A 69 3.82 -13.62 6.01
N LYS A 70 4.77 -12.91 6.61
CA LYS A 70 5.38 -13.38 7.86
C LYS A 70 4.31 -13.22 8.93
N THR A 71 3.63 -14.31 9.27
CA THR A 71 2.87 -14.41 10.52
C THR A 71 3.86 -14.14 11.65
N ILE A 72 3.70 -12.99 12.31
CA ILE A 72 4.42 -12.73 13.55
C ILE A 72 3.76 -13.63 14.62
N GLY A 73 4.56 -14.48 15.25
CA GLY A 73 4.17 -15.21 16.46
C GLY A 73 3.44 -16.54 16.27
N LEU A 74 4.21 -17.59 15.97
CA LEU A 74 4.16 -18.80 16.79
C LEU A 74 5.62 -19.25 16.97
N LEU A 75 6.24 -18.78 18.05
CA LEU A 75 7.21 -19.63 18.75
C LEU A 75 6.40 -20.84 19.22
N GLN A 76 6.67 -22.00 18.65
CA GLN A 76 6.44 -23.25 19.34
C GLN A 76 7.80 -23.95 19.47
N PRO A 77 8.12 -24.53 20.65
CA PRO A 77 9.19 -25.52 20.71
C PRO A 77 8.86 -26.74 19.83
#